data_AF-A0A6J5U3D9-F1
#
_entry.id   AF-A0A6J5U3D9-F1
#
_cell.length_a   1.000
_cell.length_b   1.000
_cell.length_c   1.000
_cell.angle_alpha   90.00
_cell.angle_beta   90.00
_cell.angle_gamma   90.00
#
_symmetry.space_group_name_H-M   'P 1'
#
loop_
_entity.id
_entity.type
_entity.pdbx_description
1 polymer ?
#
loop_
_entity_poly.entity_id
_entity_poly.type
_entity_poly.pdbx_seq_one_letter_code
_entity_poly.pdbx_strand_id
1 'polypeptide(L)'
;MPLLLSFTEKQGGQIGISLIGEYVEPYSESTEDRAAVKRNLDFELGWYTEPLVYGDYPKSMSTFGQGKAAHFHQGREEIVEGFL
;
A
#
# COMPACT_ATOMS: atom_id res chain seq x y z
N MET A 1 -3.02 -13.00 17.41
CA MET A 1 -1.73 -12.94 16.70
C MET A 1 -1.95 -13.24 15.23
N PRO A 2 -1.40 -12.44 14.32
CA PRO A 2 -1.52 -12.63 12.87
C PRO A 2 -0.91 -13.93 12.39
N LEU A 3 -1.56 -14.57 11.40
CA LEU A 3 -1.11 -15.82 10.79
C LEU A 3 0.33 -15.75 10.26
N LEU A 4 0.73 -14.60 9.70
CA LEU A 4 2.07 -14.39 9.13
C LEU A 4 3.16 -14.36 10.21
N LEU A 5 2.94 -13.60 11.29
CA LEU A 5 3.83 -13.60 12.47
C LEU A 5 4.04 -15.03 13.00
N SER A 6 2.95 -15.82 13.11
CA SER A 6 3.03 -17.20 13.60
C SER A 6 3.82 -18.16 12.69
N PHE A 7 3.92 -17.86 11.39
CA PHE A 7 4.68 -18.65 10.43
C PHE A 7 6.17 -18.32 10.53
N THR A 8 6.49 -17.03 10.57
CA THR A 8 7.86 -16.52 10.70
C THR A 8 8.50 -16.96 12.01
N GLU A 9 7.78 -16.89 13.13
CA GLU A 9 8.24 -17.36 14.45
C GLU A 9 8.56 -18.86 14.48
N LYS A 10 7.82 -19.68 13.72
CA LYS A 10 8.01 -21.14 13.69
C LYS A 10 9.09 -21.60 12.70
N GLN A 11 9.16 -20.98 11.52
CA GLN A 11 10.14 -21.36 10.50
C GLN A 11 11.47 -20.63 10.61
N GLY A 12 11.52 -19.47 11.29
CA GLY A 12 12.71 -18.61 11.33
C GLY A 12 13.08 -17.98 9.99
N GLY A 13 12.15 -18.00 9.02
CA GLY A 13 12.32 -17.43 7.69
C GLY A 13 11.93 -15.95 7.61
N GLN A 14 11.90 -15.39 6.41
CA GLN A 14 11.36 -14.06 6.13
C GLN A 14 10.24 -14.16 5.10
N ILE A 15 9.19 -13.35 5.27
CA ILE A 15 8.08 -13.23 4.31
C ILE A 15 8.12 -11.83 3.71
N GLY A 16 8.00 -11.73 2.40
CA GLY A 16 7.90 -10.47 1.68
C GLY A 16 6.87 -10.56 0.55
N ILE A 17 6.53 -9.41 -0.01
CA ILE A 17 5.72 -9.32 -1.23
C ILE A 17 6.56 -8.72 -2.36
N SER A 18 6.33 -9.20 -3.58
CA SER A 18 6.93 -8.63 -4.78
C SER A 18 5.88 -7.79 -5.50
N LEU A 19 6.19 -6.53 -5.75
CA LEU A 19 5.32 -5.62 -6.49
C LEU A 19 5.99 -5.26 -7.81
N ILE A 20 5.18 -5.16 -8.85
CA ILE A 20 5.58 -4.58 -10.12
C ILE A 20 5.31 -3.08 -10.08
N GLY A 21 6.27 -2.29 -10.53
CA GLY A 21 6.11 -0.85 -10.67
C GLY A 21 6.84 -0.39 -11.93
N GLU A 22 6.20 0.50 -12.66
CA GLU A 22 6.79 1.13 -13.84
C GLU A 22 7.43 2.47 -13.44
N TYR A 23 8.53 2.82 -14.12
CA TYR A 23 9.07 4.17 -13.97
C TYR A 23 8.22 5.13 -14.80
N VAL A 24 7.69 6.16 -14.16
CA VAL A 24 6.77 7.13 -14.78
C VAL A 24 7.36 8.53 -14.68
N GLU A 25 7.41 9.22 -15.81
CA GLU A 25 7.85 10.61 -15.90
C GLU A 25 6.66 11.54 -16.17
N PRO A 26 6.73 12.79 -15.68
CA PRO A 26 5.68 13.76 -15.94
C PRO A 26 5.70 14.17 -17.41
N TYR A 27 4.52 14.36 -18.00
CA TYR A 27 4.40 14.81 -19.39
C TYR A 27 4.98 16.22 -19.60
N SER A 28 4.86 17.09 -18.59
CA SER A 28 5.44 18.43 -18.59
C SER A 28 5.90 18.85 -17.18
N GLU A 29 6.54 20.00 -17.09
CA GLU A 29 6.95 20.60 -15.81
C GLU A 29 5.77 21.16 -14.98
N SER A 30 4.53 21.01 -15.46
CA SER A 30 3.34 21.44 -14.73
C SER A 30 3.21 20.73 -13.37
N THR A 31 2.63 21.43 -12.41
CA THR A 31 2.35 20.87 -11.09
C THR A 31 1.35 19.71 -11.16
N GLU A 32 0.46 19.76 -12.13
CA GLU A 32 -0.59 18.79 -12.41
C GLU A 32 -0.01 17.47 -12.90
N ASP A 33 0.96 17.52 -13.81
CA ASP A 33 1.62 16.32 -14.35
C ASP A 33 2.52 15.67 -13.29
N ARG A 34 3.23 16.47 -12.49
CA ARG A 34 3.98 15.97 -11.32
C ARG A 34 3.05 15.28 -10.30
N ALA A 35 1.88 15.86 -10.05
CA ALA A 35 0.88 15.23 -9.18
C ALA A 35 0.23 14.00 -9.83
N ALA A 36 0.15 13.92 -11.16
CA ALA A 36 -0.31 12.73 -11.88
C ALA A 36 0.67 11.56 -11.72
N VAL A 37 1.98 11.81 -11.83
CA VAL A 37 3.03 10.80 -11.57
C VAL A 37 2.90 10.24 -10.16
N LYS A 38 2.76 11.11 -9.14
CA LYS A 38 2.56 10.64 -7.75
C LYS A 38 1.32 9.76 -7.63
N ARG A 39 0.19 10.16 -8.22
CA ARG A 39 -1.04 9.36 -8.18
C ARG A 39 -0.88 8.00 -8.87
N ASN A 40 -0.11 7.92 -9.95
CA ASN A 40 0.20 6.65 -10.60
C ASN A 40 0.99 5.75 -9.64
N LEU A 41 2.08 6.24 -9.04
CA LEU A 41 2.88 5.47 -8.09
C LEU A 41 2.08 5.05 -6.84
N ASP A 42 1.24 5.93 -6.32
CA ASP A 42 0.34 5.61 -5.21
C ASP A 42 -0.63 4.47 -5.60
N PHE A 43 -1.03 4.38 -6.87
CA PHE A 43 -1.93 3.34 -7.37
C PHE A 43 -1.22 2.00 -7.63
N GLU A 44 -0.02 2.01 -8.20
CA GLU A 44 0.75 0.79 -8.50
C GLU A 44 1.38 0.18 -7.25
N LEU A 45 1.98 1.01 -6.39
CA LEU A 45 2.77 0.57 -5.24
C LEU A 45 2.14 0.98 -3.91
N GLY A 46 1.70 2.23 -3.80
CA GLY A 46 1.14 2.79 -2.57
C GLY A 46 -0.07 2.01 -2.05
N TRP A 47 -0.91 1.51 -2.96
CA TRP A 47 -2.09 0.70 -2.64
C TRP A 47 -1.75 -0.44 -1.69
N TYR A 48 -0.65 -1.14 -1.94
CA TYR A 48 -0.26 -2.32 -1.16
C TYR A 48 0.72 -1.98 -0.04
N THR A 49 1.64 -1.06 -0.29
CA THR A 49 2.72 -0.74 0.64
C THR A 49 2.29 0.17 1.78
N GLU A 50 1.47 1.20 1.52
CA GLU A 50 1.08 2.15 2.57
C GLU A 50 0.25 1.48 3.68
N PRO A 51 -0.71 0.58 3.40
CA PRO A 51 -1.34 -0.17 4.45
C PRO A 51 -0.35 -0.98 5.27
N LEU A 52 0.57 -1.71 4.64
CA LEU A 52 1.54 -2.56 5.35
C LEU A 52 2.50 -1.79 6.26
N VAL A 53 2.82 -0.54 5.91
CA VAL A 53 3.77 0.28 6.67
C VAL A 53 3.07 1.22 7.66
N TYR A 54 1.94 1.80 7.27
CA TYR A 54 1.27 2.88 7.99
C TYR A 54 -0.14 2.51 8.49
N GLY A 55 -0.67 1.36 8.11
CA GLY A 55 -2.01 0.90 8.50
C GLY A 55 -3.17 1.51 7.72
N ASP A 56 -2.92 2.39 6.75
CA ASP A 56 -3.95 3.06 5.96
C ASP A 56 -3.54 3.19 4.48
N TYR A 57 -4.53 3.43 3.60
CA TYR A 57 -4.30 3.62 2.17
C TYR A 57 -3.79 5.03 1.84
N PRO A 58 -3.11 5.21 0.68
CA PRO A 58 -2.71 6.53 0.23
C PRO A 58 -3.91 7.48 0.13
N LYS A 59 -3.75 8.72 0.63
CA LYS A 59 -4.82 9.74 0.60
C LYS A 59 -5.34 10.04 -0.81
N SER A 60 -4.47 9.92 -1.82
CA SER A 60 -4.84 10.08 -3.23
C SER A 60 -5.90 9.06 -3.66
N MET A 61 -5.85 7.85 -3.12
CA MET A 61 -6.81 6.79 -3.44
C MET A 61 -8.15 6.96 -2.71
N SER A 62 -8.15 7.55 -1.52
CA SER A 62 -9.38 7.87 -0.79
C SER A 62 -10.32 8.78 -1.61
N THR A 63 -9.75 9.67 -2.44
CA THR A 63 -10.54 10.54 -3.33
C THR A 63 -11.07 9.84 -4.58
N PHE A 64 -10.39 8.79 -5.05
CA PHE A 64 -10.78 8.05 -6.27
C PHE A 64 -11.85 7.00 -5.99
N GLY A 65 -11.76 6.35 -4.84
CA GLY A 65 -12.71 5.33 -4.39
C GLY A 65 -13.83 5.93 -3.56
N GLN A 66 -14.77 6.65 -4.18
CA GLN A 66 -16.02 7.03 -3.50
C GLN A 66 -16.77 5.76 -3.03
N GLY A 67 -16.55 5.38 -1.76
CA GLY A 67 -17.38 4.44 -1.00
C GLY A 67 -16.97 2.97 -0.94
N LYS A 68 -15.92 2.50 -1.62
CA LYS A 68 -15.56 1.05 -1.63
C LYS A 68 -14.16 0.68 -1.17
N ALA A 69 -13.20 1.61 -1.22
CA ALA A 69 -11.79 1.29 -0.92
C ALA A 69 -11.37 1.64 0.52
N ALA A 70 -12.16 2.44 1.24
CA ALA A 70 -11.56 3.34 2.24
C ALA A 70 -11.47 2.84 3.68
N HIS A 71 -11.96 1.64 4.02
CA HIS A 71 -11.81 1.15 5.39
C HIS A 71 -11.47 -0.33 5.41
N PHE A 72 -10.34 -0.67 6.05
CA PHE A 72 -10.16 -2.01 6.56
C PHE A 72 -11.35 -2.33 7.46
N HIS A 73 -12.04 -3.45 7.19
CA HIS A 73 -13.06 -3.93 8.12
C HIS A 73 -12.42 -4.14 9.49
N GLN A 74 -13.05 -3.60 10.52
CA GLN A 74 -12.59 -3.64 11.90
C GLN A 74 -12.25 -5.09 12.29
N GLY A 75 -11.00 -5.33 12.66
CA GLY A 75 -10.44 -6.68 12.90
C GLY A 75 -9.45 -7.20 11.86
N ARG A 76 -9.16 -6.46 10.77
CA ARG A 76 -8.05 -6.79 9.83
C ARG A 76 -6.75 -6.02 10.06
N GLU A 77 -6.77 -5.03 10.95
CA GLU A 77 -5.58 -4.25 11.35
C GLU A 77 -4.48 -5.18 11.88
N GLU A 78 -4.85 -6.25 12.59
CA GLU A 78 -3.91 -7.22 13.13
C GLU A 78 -3.03 -7.85 12.03
N ILE A 79 -3.58 -8.16 10.86
CA ILE A 79 -2.83 -8.86 9.78
C ILE A 79 -1.67 -8.00 9.24
N VAL A 80 -1.81 -6.68 9.34
CA VAL A 80 -0.93 -5.69 8.72
C VAL A 80 0.28 -5.41 9.60
N GLU A 81 0.12 -5.43 10.93
CA GLU A 81 1.22 -5.19 11.89
C GLU A 81 2.31 -6.27 11.89
N GLY A 82 2.11 -7.39 11.20
CA GLY A 82 3.08 -8.50 11.14
C GLY A 82 4.20 -8.37 10.11
N PHE A 83 4.35 -7.21 9.47
CA PHE A 83 5.38 -6.96 8.45
C PHE A 83 6.59 -6.15 8.95
N LEU A 84 6.56 -5.64 10.18
CA LEU A 84 7.68 -4.95 10.84
C LEU A 84 8.20 -5.79 12.03
#